data_AF-A0A1H4UPN0-F1
#
_entry.id   AF-A0A1H4UPN0-F1
#
_cell.length_a   1.000
_cell.length_b   1.000
_cell.length_c   1.000
_cell.angle_alpha   90.00
_cell.angle_beta   90.00
_cell.angle_gamma   90.00
#
_symmetry.space_group_name_H-M   'P 1'
#
loop_
_entity.id
_entity.type
_entity.pdbx_description
1 polymer ?
#
loop_
_entity_poly.entity_id
_entity_poly.type
_entity_poly.pdbx_seq_one_letter_code
_entity_poly.pdbx_strand_id
1 'polypeptide(L)'
;MLIRHNSLVSKPFLRSSLLLQICYRPVKPLGAVISQKSYDFWQFKCYDPSGTGGGIHEWYDGLSEDVRAQIDAAIEVLAITRTWDREAIYEDLRGACDGLGEIRIDVPKGPGEQNGSGPFHLYRILGFAGPGRREFTLLCGFKKDGTFDYGPACASAHRRKEGVTKDGRKAPSCRFP
;
A
#
# COMPACT_ATOMS: atom_id res chain seq x y z
N MET A 1 50.08 26.74 -15.62
CA MET A 1 51.01 26.28 -14.56
C MET A 1 50.65 24.82 -14.25
N LEU A 2 51.68 23.99 -14.07
CA LEU A 2 51.72 22.53 -14.19
C LEU A 2 50.71 21.68 -13.39
N ILE A 3 50.13 20.71 -14.10
CA ILE A 3 49.90 19.27 -13.80
C ILE A 3 50.25 18.77 -12.39
N ARG A 4 49.32 18.05 -11.74
CA ARG A 4 49.64 16.80 -10.99
C ARG A 4 48.54 15.75 -11.11
N HIS A 5 48.90 14.65 -11.77
CA HIS A 5 48.27 13.33 -11.67
C HIS A 5 48.39 12.78 -10.24
N ASN A 6 47.38 12.06 -9.78
CA ASN A 6 47.54 11.12 -8.66
C ASN A 6 46.84 9.80 -9.00
N SER A 7 47.67 8.85 -9.43
CA SER A 7 47.33 7.44 -9.61
C SER A 7 47.73 6.70 -8.33
N LEU A 8 46.79 6.00 -7.69
CA LEU A 8 47.05 5.00 -6.64
C LEU A 8 46.34 3.72 -7.10
N VAL A 9 47.03 2.87 -7.86
CA VAL A 9 47.77 1.68 -7.41
C VAL A 9 46.91 0.70 -6.61
N SER A 10 46.41 -0.28 -7.37
CA SER A 10 45.83 -1.55 -6.94
C SER A 10 46.78 -2.35 -6.05
N LYS A 11 46.25 -2.99 -5.01
CA LYS A 11 46.91 -4.10 -4.29
C LYS A 11 46.04 -5.36 -4.37
N PRO A 12 46.59 -6.51 -4.78
CA PRO A 12 45.89 -7.79 -4.76
C PRO A 12 45.92 -8.38 -3.34
N PHE A 13 44.75 -8.73 -2.80
CA PHE A 13 44.62 -9.44 -1.53
C PHE A 13 44.58 -10.94 -1.80
N LEU A 14 45.67 -11.64 -1.46
CA LEU A 14 45.82 -13.08 -1.59
C LEU A 14 45.27 -13.80 -0.34
N ARG A 15 44.40 -14.79 -0.62
CA ARG A 15 44.26 -16.11 0.00
C ARG A 15 44.39 -16.23 1.53
N SER A 16 43.32 -16.69 2.16
CA SER A 16 43.44 -17.73 3.18
C SER A 16 42.22 -18.65 3.13
N SER A 17 42.41 -19.84 2.56
CA SER A 17 41.42 -20.91 2.51
C SER A 17 41.57 -21.72 3.80
N LEU A 18 40.83 -21.34 4.85
CA LEU A 18 40.65 -22.20 6.02
C LEU A 18 39.49 -23.15 5.73
N LEU A 19 39.84 -24.39 5.45
CA LEU A 19 38.93 -25.53 5.43
C LEU A 19 38.40 -25.75 6.86
N LEU A 20 37.23 -25.17 7.17
CA LEU A 20 36.47 -25.53 8.35
C LEU A 20 35.77 -26.87 8.06
N GLN A 21 36.33 -27.96 8.58
CA GLN A 21 35.73 -29.28 8.51
C GLN A 21 34.60 -29.37 9.53
N ILE A 22 33.42 -28.92 9.15
CA ILE A 22 32.20 -28.97 9.96
C ILE A 22 31.73 -30.42 10.01
N CYS A 23 31.82 -31.04 11.20
CA CYS A 23 31.25 -32.36 11.46
C CYS A 23 29.71 -32.28 11.37
N TYR A 24 29.15 -32.62 10.22
CA TYR A 24 27.70 -32.82 10.04
C TYR A 24 27.24 -34.02 10.88
N ARG A 25 26.55 -33.76 11.99
CA ARG A 25 25.73 -34.79 12.65
C ARG A 25 24.36 -34.83 11.98
N PRO A 26 23.88 -36.00 11.53
CA PRO A 26 22.53 -36.12 10.97
C PRO A 26 21.51 -35.83 12.08
N VAL A 27 20.82 -34.69 11.97
CA VAL A 27 19.70 -34.35 12.84
C VAL A 27 18.53 -35.23 12.40
N LYS A 28 18.04 -36.09 13.31
CA LYS A 28 16.83 -36.88 13.07
C LYS A 28 15.67 -35.91 12.82
N PRO A 29 14.89 -36.07 11.73
CA PRO A 29 13.73 -35.22 11.50
C PRO A 29 12.70 -35.51 12.60
N LEU A 30 12.63 -34.63 13.59
CA LEU A 30 11.47 -34.56 14.48
C LEU A 30 10.30 -34.15 13.58
N GLY A 31 9.36 -35.07 13.37
CA GLY A 31 8.08 -34.82 12.73
C GLY A 31 7.27 -33.85 13.57
N ALA A 32 7.66 -32.58 13.56
CA ALA A 32 6.88 -31.50 14.13
C ALA A 32 5.65 -31.36 13.23
N VAL A 33 4.50 -31.75 13.77
CA VAL A 33 3.20 -31.37 13.22
C VAL A 33 3.13 -29.85 13.37
N ILE A 34 3.56 -29.13 12.34
CA ILE A 34 3.40 -27.68 12.28
C ILE A 34 1.89 -27.45 12.16
N SER A 35 1.24 -27.20 13.29
CA SER A 35 -0.11 -26.66 13.31
C SER A 35 -0.06 -25.34 12.56
N GLN A 36 -0.48 -25.38 11.30
CA GLN A 36 -0.56 -24.23 10.42
C GLN A 36 -1.61 -23.29 11.04
N LYS A 37 -1.15 -22.37 11.90
CA LYS A 37 -1.99 -21.27 12.35
C LYS A 37 -2.37 -20.51 11.09
N SER A 38 -3.64 -20.61 10.70
CA SER A 38 -4.21 -19.79 9.65
C SER A 38 -4.19 -18.35 10.15
N TYR A 39 -3.34 -17.53 9.54
CA TYR A 39 -3.35 -16.10 9.76
C TYR A 39 -4.36 -15.51 8.77
N ASP A 40 -5.50 -15.07 9.28
CA ASP A 40 -6.46 -14.32 8.49
C ASP A 40 -5.87 -12.93 8.21
N PHE A 41 -5.47 -12.65 6.97
CA PHE A 41 -5.02 -11.33 6.54
C PHE A 41 -6.13 -10.60 5.79
N TRP A 42 -6.08 -9.26 5.78
CA TRP A 42 -6.98 -8.49 4.93
C TRP A 42 -6.57 -8.63 3.47
N GLN A 43 -7.56 -8.93 2.61
CA GLN A 43 -7.40 -8.99 1.18
C GLN A 43 -7.93 -7.72 0.55
N PHE A 44 -7.07 -7.06 -0.22
CA PHE A 44 -7.44 -5.87 -0.97
C PHE A 44 -7.87 -6.23 -2.37
N LYS A 45 -8.99 -5.65 -2.79
CA LYS A 45 -9.49 -5.68 -4.17
C LYS A 45 -9.45 -4.27 -4.74
N CYS A 46 -9.20 -4.16 -6.03
CA CYS A 46 -9.15 -2.86 -6.70
C CYS A 46 -10.28 -2.75 -7.70
N TYR A 47 -11.03 -1.65 -7.63
CA TYR A 47 -12.05 -1.37 -8.63
C TYR A 47 -11.41 -1.21 -10.00
N ASP A 48 -11.79 -2.10 -10.92
CA ASP A 48 -11.40 -2.11 -12.31
C ASP A 48 -12.66 -2.31 -13.16
N PRO A 49 -13.16 -1.27 -13.84
CA PRO A 49 -14.35 -1.36 -14.69
C PRO A 49 -14.15 -2.16 -15.99
N SER A 50 -13.12 -3.02 -16.08
CA SER A 50 -12.86 -3.92 -17.21
C SER A 50 -12.31 -3.19 -18.44
N GLY A 51 -11.20 -2.46 -18.25
CA GLY A 51 -10.33 -2.00 -19.35
C GLY A 51 -10.70 -0.67 -20.02
N THR A 52 -11.72 0.04 -19.56
CA THR A 52 -12.14 1.35 -20.11
C THR A 52 -11.49 2.56 -19.42
N GLY A 53 -10.52 2.35 -18.53
CA GLY A 53 -10.01 3.39 -17.65
C GLY A 53 -10.98 3.72 -16.50
N GLY A 54 -10.60 4.65 -15.63
CA GLY A 54 -11.39 5.11 -14.49
C GLY A 54 -11.30 4.23 -13.23
N GLY A 55 -10.47 3.19 -13.26
CA GLY A 55 -10.13 2.38 -12.09
C GLY A 55 -9.27 3.13 -11.08
N ILE A 56 -9.05 2.54 -9.90
CA ILE A 56 -8.16 3.16 -8.90
C ILE A 56 -6.69 3.22 -9.37
N HIS A 57 -6.28 2.29 -10.23
CA HIS A 57 -4.93 2.26 -10.80
C HIS A 57 -4.61 3.51 -11.61
N GLU A 58 -5.56 4.05 -12.39
CA GLU A 58 -5.32 5.28 -13.16
C GLU A 58 -4.99 6.47 -12.25
N TRP A 59 -5.69 6.60 -11.13
CA TRP A 59 -5.37 7.63 -10.13
C TRP A 59 -3.99 7.37 -9.52
N TYR A 60 -3.70 6.13 -9.13
CA TYR A 60 -2.44 5.74 -8.49
C TYR A 60 -1.24 5.97 -9.43
N ASP A 61 -1.34 5.58 -10.69
CA ASP A 61 -0.30 5.72 -11.71
C ASP A 61 0.01 7.19 -12.04
N GLY A 62 -0.94 8.10 -11.79
CA GLY A 62 -0.75 9.54 -11.92
C GLY A 62 0.01 10.19 -10.75
N LEU A 63 0.36 9.45 -9.69
CA LEU A 63 1.04 9.97 -8.50
C LEU A 63 2.57 9.89 -8.64
N SER A 64 3.28 10.74 -7.89
CA SER A 64 4.74 10.63 -7.77
C SER A 64 5.13 9.31 -7.10
N GLU A 65 6.33 8.82 -7.40
CA GLU A 65 6.88 7.59 -6.81
C GLU A 65 6.85 7.59 -5.28
N ASP A 66 7.25 8.69 -4.65
CA ASP A 66 7.20 8.82 -3.19
C ASP A 66 5.78 8.66 -2.62
N VAL A 67 4.76 9.19 -3.29
CA VAL A 67 3.37 9.10 -2.83
C VAL A 67 2.86 7.67 -3.02
N ARG A 68 3.20 7.03 -4.14
CA ARG A 68 2.87 5.63 -4.42
C ARG A 68 3.44 4.70 -3.36
N ALA A 69 4.72 4.85 -3.04
CA ALA A 69 5.39 4.06 -1.99
C ALA A 69 4.71 4.20 -0.61
N GLN A 70 4.24 5.41 -0.26
CA GLN A 70 3.51 5.63 0.99
C GLN A 70 2.12 4.97 0.99
N ILE A 71 1.44 4.96 -0.16
CA ILE A 71 0.17 4.24 -0.33
C ILE A 71 0.39 2.73 -0.19
N ASP A 72 1.43 2.20 -0.82
CA ASP A 72 1.75 0.77 -0.75
C ASP A 72 2.02 0.36 0.69
N ALA A 73 2.87 1.12 1.40
CA ALA A 73 3.16 0.88 2.81
C ALA A 73 1.90 0.92 3.68
N ALA A 74 1.00 1.88 3.46
CA ALA A 74 -0.26 1.98 4.21
C ALA A 74 -1.17 0.75 3.97
N ILE A 75 -1.27 0.29 2.72
CA ILE A 75 -2.08 -0.87 2.35
C ILE A 75 -1.48 -2.17 2.92
N GLU A 76 -0.16 -2.32 2.86
CA GLU A 76 0.54 -3.47 3.44
C GLU A 76 0.35 -3.55 4.96
N VAL A 77 0.45 -2.41 5.67
CA VAL A 77 0.19 -2.35 7.11
C VAL A 77 -1.26 -2.77 7.40
N LEU A 78 -2.23 -2.23 6.68
CA LEU A 78 -3.63 -2.62 6.87
C LEU A 78 -3.88 -4.10 6.54
N ALA A 79 -3.16 -4.68 5.57
CA ALA A 79 -3.27 -6.09 5.19
C ALA A 79 -2.94 -7.03 6.35
N ILE A 80 -1.91 -6.67 7.13
CA ILE A 80 -1.44 -7.47 8.27
C ILE A 80 -2.11 -7.12 9.60
N THR A 81 -2.72 -5.94 9.71
CA THR A 81 -3.38 -5.48 10.92
C THR A 81 -4.74 -6.18 11.11
N ARG A 82 -4.90 -6.87 12.24
CA ARG A 82 -6.09 -7.69 12.52
C ARG A 82 -7.38 -6.88 12.64
N THR A 83 -7.32 -5.71 13.27
CA THR A 83 -8.46 -4.84 13.51
C THR A 83 -8.05 -3.39 13.22
N TRP A 84 -8.84 -2.68 12.43
CA TRP A 84 -8.54 -1.30 12.03
C TRP A 84 -9.13 -0.25 13.00
N ASP A 85 -9.85 -0.69 14.02
CA ASP A 85 -10.57 0.14 15.00
C ASP A 85 -9.67 1.07 15.84
N ARG A 86 -8.35 0.82 15.83
CA ARG A 86 -7.35 1.59 16.57
C ARG A 86 -6.37 2.33 15.67
N GLU A 87 -6.53 2.19 14.36
CA GLU A 87 -5.58 2.70 13.39
C GLU A 87 -6.00 4.08 12.91
N ALA A 88 -5.15 5.08 13.10
CA ALA A 88 -5.40 6.46 12.62
C ALA A 88 -5.54 6.54 11.08
N ILE A 89 -5.11 5.48 10.39
CA ILE A 89 -5.09 5.36 8.93
C ILE A 89 -6.41 4.88 8.33
N TYR A 90 -7.40 4.45 9.12
CA TYR A 90 -8.72 4.05 8.61
C TYR A 90 -9.88 4.65 9.41
N GLU A 91 -10.96 5.01 8.73
CA GLU A 91 -12.22 5.41 9.38
C GLU A 91 -13.45 4.99 8.56
N ASP A 92 -14.49 4.50 9.23
CA ASP A 92 -15.82 4.36 8.63
C ASP A 92 -16.48 5.72 8.47
N LEU A 93 -16.88 6.05 7.24
CA LEU A 93 -17.53 7.32 6.94
C LEU A 93 -19.02 7.29 7.32
N ARG A 94 -19.55 8.48 7.63
CA ARG A 94 -20.95 8.72 8.01
C ARG A 94 -21.59 9.78 7.11
N GLY A 95 -22.91 9.93 7.21
CA GLY A 95 -23.66 10.94 6.46
C GLY A 95 -23.78 10.60 4.98
N ALA A 96 -23.41 11.52 4.09
CA ALA A 96 -23.52 11.32 2.64
C ALA A 96 -22.66 10.14 2.12
N CYS A 97 -21.61 9.77 2.85
CA CYS A 97 -20.70 8.68 2.51
C CYS A 97 -20.94 7.42 3.36
N ASP A 98 -22.10 7.28 4.00
CA ASP A 98 -22.40 6.13 4.86
C ASP A 98 -22.24 4.79 4.13
N GLY A 99 -21.63 3.82 4.81
CA GLY A 99 -21.29 2.52 4.24
C GLY A 99 -20.06 2.51 3.34
N LEU A 100 -19.30 3.61 3.27
CA LEU A 100 -17.93 3.65 2.76
C LEU A 100 -16.94 3.77 3.92
N GLY A 101 -15.71 3.31 3.69
CA GLY A 101 -14.56 3.55 4.56
C GLY A 101 -13.52 4.39 3.84
N GLU A 102 -12.71 5.11 4.62
CA GLU A 102 -11.60 5.92 4.13
C GLU A 102 -10.28 5.37 4.67
N ILE A 103 -9.29 5.18 3.78
CA ILE A 103 -7.89 5.04 4.14
C ILE A 103 -7.23 6.41 4.02
N ARG A 104 -6.50 6.83 5.06
CA ARG A 104 -5.87 8.13 5.20
C ARG A 104 -4.35 8.00 5.02
N ILE A 105 -3.82 8.70 4.02
CA ILE A 105 -2.39 8.76 3.73
C ILE A 105 -1.95 10.22 3.74
N ASP A 106 -1.19 10.60 4.76
CA ASP A 106 -0.70 11.98 4.92
C ASP A 106 0.79 12.02 4.56
N VAL A 107 1.12 12.61 3.41
CA VAL A 107 2.50 12.64 2.88
C VAL A 107 3.16 13.96 3.25
N PRO A 108 4.32 13.98 3.92
CA PRO A 108 5.00 15.22 4.28
C PRO A 108 5.32 16.07 3.05
N LYS A 109 5.12 17.39 3.16
CA LYS A 109 5.51 18.35 2.12
C LYS A 109 7.02 18.54 2.09
N GLY A 110 7.55 18.78 0.89
CA GLY A 110 8.97 19.06 0.69
C GLY A 110 9.38 20.43 1.27
N PRO A 111 10.69 20.63 1.54
CA PRO A 111 11.21 21.95 1.91
C PRO A 111 10.84 23.00 0.86
N GLY A 112 10.20 24.09 1.29
CA GLY A 112 9.78 25.18 0.40
C GLY A 112 8.35 25.08 -0.13
N GLU A 113 7.64 23.97 0.10
CA GLU A 113 6.24 23.81 -0.29
C GLU A 113 5.31 24.29 0.84
N GLN A 114 5.14 25.62 0.96
CA GLN A 114 4.29 26.24 1.99
C GLN A 114 2.87 26.55 1.54
N ASN A 115 2.49 26.19 0.31
CA ASN A 115 1.14 26.43 -0.19
C ASN A 115 0.14 25.45 0.45
N GLY A 116 -0.96 25.96 1.00
CA GLY A 116 -2.06 25.19 1.59
C GLY A 116 -2.07 25.16 3.13
N SER A 117 -3.08 24.49 3.70
CA SER A 117 -3.46 24.60 5.13
C SER A 117 -2.73 23.64 6.09
N GLY A 118 -1.53 23.16 5.75
CA GLY A 118 -0.80 22.25 6.64
C GLY A 118 0.49 21.66 6.06
N PRO A 119 1.25 20.91 6.87
CA PRO A 119 2.55 20.36 6.50
C PRO A 119 2.48 19.06 5.68
N PHE A 120 1.28 18.56 5.37
CA PHE A 120 1.07 17.31 4.64
C PHE A 120 0.23 17.52 3.38
N HIS A 121 0.49 16.71 2.35
CA HIS A 121 -0.45 16.40 1.29
C HIS A 121 -1.38 15.29 1.77
N LEU A 122 -2.68 15.57 1.79
CA LEU A 122 -3.67 14.64 2.33
C LEU A 122 -4.23 13.79 1.18
N TYR A 123 -3.80 12.54 1.06
CA TYR A 123 -4.35 11.59 0.09
C TYR A 123 -5.34 10.67 0.78
N ARG A 124 -6.47 10.40 0.14
CA ARG A 124 -7.55 9.58 0.67
C ARG A 124 -7.95 8.53 -0.34
N ILE A 125 -8.20 7.32 0.15
CA ILE A 125 -8.75 6.23 -0.66
C ILE A 125 -10.09 5.82 -0.05
N LEU A 126 -11.17 6.00 -0.81
CA LEU A 126 -12.48 5.48 -0.45
C LEU A 126 -12.61 4.04 -0.88
N GLY A 127 -13.21 3.24 -0.01
CA GLY A 127 -13.52 1.85 -0.27
C GLY A 127 -14.68 1.35 0.56
N PHE A 128 -14.87 0.05 0.60
CA PHE A 128 -15.83 -0.60 1.49
C PHE A 128 -15.40 -2.02 1.83
N ALA A 129 -15.81 -2.50 3.00
CA ALA A 129 -15.65 -3.89 3.36
C ALA A 129 -16.47 -4.78 2.42
N GLY A 130 -15.80 -5.71 1.74
CA GLY A 130 -16.41 -6.62 0.77
C GLY A 130 -17.32 -7.67 1.44
N PRO A 131 -18.03 -8.47 0.63
CA PRO A 131 -18.87 -9.55 1.15
C PRO A 131 -18.06 -10.71 1.78
N GLY A 132 -16.76 -10.83 1.45
CA GLY A 132 -15.86 -11.80 2.07
C GLY A 132 -15.38 -11.36 3.45
N ARG A 133 -14.97 -12.33 4.27
CA ARG A 133 -14.31 -12.04 5.55
C ARG A 133 -12.96 -11.38 5.28
N ARG A 134 -12.73 -10.22 5.91
CA ARG A 134 -11.51 -9.42 5.79
C ARG A 134 -11.18 -9.04 4.34
N GLU A 135 -12.19 -8.72 3.55
CA GLU A 135 -11.98 -8.12 2.24
C GLU A 135 -12.25 -6.63 2.30
N PHE A 136 -11.42 -5.83 1.63
CA PHE A 136 -11.68 -4.42 1.43
C PHE A 136 -11.47 -4.06 -0.04
N THR A 137 -12.45 -3.38 -0.64
CA THR A 137 -12.38 -2.97 -2.04
C THR A 137 -12.05 -1.49 -2.14
N LEU A 138 -10.92 -1.17 -2.78
CA LEU A 138 -10.48 0.18 -3.05
C LEU A 138 -11.22 0.73 -4.28
N LEU A 139 -11.98 1.80 -4.10
CA LEU A 139 -12.89 2.31 -5.12
C LEU A 139 -12.36 3.57 -5.80
N CYS A 140 -11.91 4.57 -5.05
CA CYS A 140 -11.53 5.88 -5.57
C CYS A 140 -10.44 6.50 -4.69
N GLY A 141 -9.33 6.90 -5.27
CA GLY A 141 -8.35 7.75 -4.61
C GLY A 141 -8.51 9.21 -5.01
N PHE A 142 -8.13 10.13 -4.13
CA PHE A 142 -8.11 11.56 -4.42
C PHE A 142 -7.16 12.30 -3.45
N LYS A 143 -6.75 13.51 -3.84
CA LYS A 143 -6.06 14.46 -2.96
C LYS A 143 -7.10 15.38 -2.32
N LYS A 144 -7.09 15.49 -1.00
CA LYS A 144 -7.98 16.33 -0.21
C LYS A 144 -7.34 17.70 0.01
N ASP A 145 -7.96 18.72 -0.59
CA ASP A 145 -7.54 20.12 -0.42
C ASP A 145 -8.45 20.80 0.61
N GLY A 146 -8.05 20.78 1.88
CA GLY A 146 -8.76 21.51 2.95
C GLY A 146 -9.89 20.74 3.63
N THR A 147 -10.92 21.48 4.10
CA THR A 147 -11.57 21.12 5.36
C THR A 147 -12.58 19.97 5.29
N PHE A 148 -13.54 19.88 4.35
CA PHE A 148 -14.61 18.88 4.58
C PHE A 148 -15.27 18.18 3.41
N ASP A 149 -15.04 18.54 2.15
CA ASP A 149 -15.89 17.97 1.10
C ASP A 149 -15.27 16.74 0.41
N TYR A 150 -15.83 15.56 0.72
CA TYR A 150 -15.63 14.35 -0.10
C TYR A 150 -16.28 14.52 -1.49
N GLY A 151 -17.18 15.49 -1.64
CA GLY A 151 -17.65 16.03 -2.92
C GLY A 151 -17.95 14.96 -3.98
N PRO A 152 -17.46 15.13 -5.21
CA PRO A 152 -17.65 14.16 -6.30
C PRO A 152 -17.06 12.77 -6.02
N ALA A 153 -16.05 12.66 -5.16
CA ALA A 153 -15.40 11.40 -4.86
C ALA A 153 -16.35 10.44 -4.12
N CYS A 154 -17.16 10.95 -3.20
CA CYS A 154 -18.15 10.16 -2.48
C CYS A 154 -19.22 9.58 -3.42
N ALA A 155 -19.81 10.44 -4.28
CA ALA A 155 -20.79 9.99 -5.27
C ALA A 155 -20.19 9.00 -6.27
N SER A 156 -18.93 9.21 -6.68
CA SER A 156 -18.19 8.27 -7.53
C SER A 156 -18.00 6.92 -6.83
N ALA A 157 -17.54 6.92 -5.58
CA ALA A 157 -17.33 5.70 -4.80
C ALA A 157 -18.63 4.91 -4.63
N HIS A 158 -19.76 5.55 -4.32
CA HIS A 158 -21.06 4.86 -4.23
C HIS A 158 -21.46 4.16 -5.54
N ARG A 159 -21.33 4.84 -6.69
CA ARG A 159 -21.59 4.23 -8.00
C ARG A 159 -20.68 3.03 -8.27
N ARG A 160 -19.41 3.14 -7.91
CA ARG A 160 -18.43 2.04 -8.07
C ARG A 160 -18.76 0.87 -7.14
N LYS A 161 -19.11 1.13 -5.87
CA LYS A 161 -19.58 0.14 -4.90
C LYS A 161 -20.81 -0.61 -5.42
N GLU A 162 -21.80 0.11 -5.94
CA GLU A 162 -22.98 -0.49 -6.56
C GLU A 162 -22.59 -1.39 -7.74
N GLY A 163 -21.67 -0.93 -8.59
CA GLY A 163 -21.12 -1.70 -9.70
C GLY A 163 -20.45 -3.01 -9.26
N VAL A 164 -19.61 -2.96 -8.22
CA VAL A 164 -18.94 -4.14 -7.65
C VAL A 164 -19.92 -5.09 -6.97
N THR A 165 -20.92 -4.55 -6.28
CA THR A 165 -21.96 -5.35 -5.60
C THR A 165 -22.81 -6.11 -6.63
N LYS A 166 -23.09 -5.49 -7.78
CA LYS A 166 -23.80 -6.12 -8.91
C LYS A 166 -22.92 -7.11 -9.68
N ASP A 167 -21.63 -6.81 -9.85
CA ASP A 167 -20.67 -7.67 -10.56
C ASP A 167 -19.31 -7.66 -9.85
N GLY A 168 -19.07 -8.70 -9.03
CA GLY A 168 -17.85 -8.84 -8.25
C GLY A 168 -16.57 -8.96 -9.09
N ARG A 169 -16.68 -9.26 -10.40
CA ARG A 169 -15.53 -9.30 -11.31
C ARG A 169 -14.92 -7.92 -11.55
N LYS A 170 -15.65 -6.85 -11.23
CA LYS A 170 -15.16 -5.46 -11.28
C LYS A 170 -14.21 -5.10 -10.13
N ALA A 171 -13.93 -6.04 -9.24
CA ALA A 171 -13.02 -5.87 -8.12
C ALA A 171 -12.07 -7.09 -8.01
N PRO A 172 -11.16 -7.30 -8.96
CA PRO A 172 -10.13 -8.33 -8.84
C PRO A 172 -9.21 -8.04 -7.63
N SER A 173 -8.45 -9.06 -7.22
CA SER A 173 -7.38 -8.87 -6.22
C SER A 173 -6.45 -7.75 -6.65
N CYS A 174 -6.20 -6.81 -5.75
CA CYS A 174 -5.38 -5.66 -6.07
C CYS A 174 -3.90 -6.04 -6.14
N ARG A 175 -3.20 -5.49 -7.12
CA ARG A 175 -1.74 -5.52 -7.20
C ARG A 175 -1.28 -4.14 -7.67
N PHE A 176 -0.61 -3.41 -6.80
CA PHE A 176 0.16 -2.24 -7.22
C PHE A 176 1.53 -2.74 -7.73
N PRO A 177 2.05 -2.18 -8.84
CA PRO A 177 3.27 -2.64 -9.49
C PRO A 177 4.53 -2.46 -8.65
#